data_AF-A0A328RJ54-F1
#
_entry.id   AF-A0A328RJ54-F1
#
_cell.length_a   1.000
_cell.length_b   1.000
_cell.length_c   1.000
_cell.angle_alpha   90.00
_cell.angle_beta   90.00
_cell.angle_gamma   90.00
#
_symmetry.space_group_name_H-M   'P 1'
#
loop_
_entity.id
_entity.type
_entity.pdbx_description
1 polymer ?
#
loop_
_entity_poly.entity_id
_entity_poly.type
_entity_poly.pdbx_seq_one_letter_code
_entity_poly.pdbx_strand_id
1 'polypeptide(L)' 'MSNKKNTLAKKIENLDQLVNQLESDSLSIEESIDCYQTAMSSTKDILSGLNSVKQQVAILKQDSNDLFEQDLEERE' A
#
# COMPACT_ATOMS: atom_id res chain seq x y z
N MET A 1 2.77 -5.36 19.35
CA MET A 1 1.43 -5.22 18.76
C MET A 1 1.51 -4.42 17.46
N SER A 2 0.76 -4.85 16.46
CA SER A 2 0.89 -4.55 15.02
C SER A 2 0.71 -3.07 14.62
N ASN A 3 1.77 -2.27 14.67
CA ASN A 3 1.72 -0.85 14.21
C ASN A 3 1.75 -0.67 12.68
N LYS A 4 2.15 -1.70 11.90
CA LYS A 4 2.29 -1.61 10.43
C LYS A 4 0.97 -1.75 9.66
N LYS A 5 0.02 -2.57 10.13
CA LYS A 5 -1.32 -2.68 9.52
C LYS A 5 -2.11 -1.35 9.58
N ASN A 6 -1.73 -0.48 10.51
CA ASN A 6 -2.38 0.81 10.74
C ASN A 6 -1.80 1.95 9.89
N THR A 7 -0.77 1.71 9.05
CA THR A 7 -0.10 2.79 8.31
C THR A 7 -0.60 2.93 6.87
N LEU A 8 -0.80 1.81 6.15
CA LEU A 8 -1.29 1.85 4.77
C LEU A 8 -2.78 2.20 4.70
N ALA A 9 -3.60 1.63 5.60
CA ALA A 9 -5.02 1.96 5.70
C ALA A 9 -5.24 3.45 5.97
N LYS A 10 -4.46 4.05 6.89
CA LYS A 10 -4.47 5.49 7.14
C LYS A 10 -4.05 6.32 5.93
N LYS A 11 -3.06 5.86 5.15
CA LYS A 11 -2.66 6.56 3.92
C LYS A 11 -3.80 6.56 2.89
N ILE A 12 -4.55 5.47 2.77
CA ILE A 12 -5.72 5.38 1.89
C ILE A 12 -6.84 6.30 2.40
N GLU A 13 -7.13 6.30 3.70
CA GLU A 13 -8.12 7.20 4.31
C GLU A 13 -7.77 8.69 4.09
N ASN A 14 -6.49 9.04 4.24
CA ASN A 14 -6.02 10.40 3.96
C ASN A 14 -6.14 10.76 2.47
N LEU A 15 -5.94 9.79 1.56
CA LEU A 15 -6.12 10.01 0.13
C LEU A 15 -7.60 10.29 -0.20
N ASP A 16 -8.53 9.56 0.41
CA ASP A 16 -9.97 9.82 0.26
C ASP A 16 -10.34 11.23 0.77
N GLN A 17 -9.74 11.69 1.85
CA GLN A 17 -9.94 13.06 2.33
C GLN A 17 -9.46 14.12 1.32
N LEU A 18 -8.30 13.90 0.69
CA LEU A 18 -7.76 14.80 -0.34
C LEU A 18 -8.67 14.82 -1.59
N VAL A 19 -9.22 13.66 -1.98
CA VAL A 19 -10.18 13.58 -3.09
C VAL A 19 -11.45 14.36 -2.75
N ASN A 20 -12.02 14.16 -1.55
CA ASN A 20 -13.19 14.91 -1.11
C ASN A 20 -12.93 16.43 -1.06
N GLN A 21 -11.71 16.84 -0.71
CA GLN A 21 -11.32 18.26 -0.75
C GLN A 21 -11.25 18.80 -2.19
N LEU A 22 -10.69 18.04 -3.13
CA LEU A 22 -10.63 18.42 -4.55
C LEU A 22 -12.01 18.47 -5.22
N GLU A 23 -12.92 17.59 -4.80
CA GLU A 23 -14.31 17.58 -5.28
C GLU A 23 -15.18 18.64 -4.60
N SER A 24 -14.64 19.33 -3.59
CA SER A 24 -15.31 20.47 -3.00
C SER A 24 -15.05 21.73 -3.82
N ASP A 25 -16.09 22.51 -4.11
CA ASP A 25 -15.98 23.83 -4.74
C ASP A 25 -15.35 24.89 -3.80
N SER A 26 -14.61 24.46 -2.78
CA SER A 26 -14.09 25.33 -1.71
C SER A 26 -12.61 25.70 -1.86
N LEU A 27 -11.89 25.07 -2.80
CA LEU A 27 -10.47 25.34 -3.03
C LEU A 27 -10.28 26.39 -4.13
N SER A 28 -9.36 27.33 -3.90
CA SER A 28 -8.80 28.14 -4.98
C SER A 28 -8.00 27.27 -5.96
N ILE A 29 -7.63 27.84 -7.11
CA ILE A 29 -6.85 27.12 -8.13
C ILE A 29 -5.48 26.70 -7.58
N GLU A 30 -4.80 27.58 -6.84
CA GLU A 30 -3.50 27.27 -6.25
C GLU A 30 -3.61 26.17 -5.18
N GLU A 31 -4.61 26.25 -4.31
CA GLU A 31 -4.88 25.20 -3.32
C GLU A 31 -5.27 23.87 -3.97
N SER A 32 -5.98 23.91 -5.11
CA SER A 32 -6.33 22.72 -5.88
C SER A 32 -5.10 22.05 -6.49
N ILE A 33 -4.14 22.85 -6.99
CA ILE A 33 -2.88 22.35 -7.53
C ILE A 33 -2.06 21.67 -6.42
N ASP A 34 -1.95 22.31 -5.25
CA ASP A 34 -1.21 21.78 -4.11
C ASP A 34 -1.86 20.50 -3.55
N CYS A 35 -3.20 20.49 -3.45
CA CYS A 35 -3.97 19.32 -3.04
C CYS A 35 -3.76 18.15 -4.01
N TYR A 36 -3.81 18.41 -5.31
CA TYR A 36 -3.55 17.41 -6.35
C TYR A 36 -2.13 16.84 -6.27
N GLN A 37 -1.11 17.69 -6.11
CA GLN A 37 0.28 17.22 -5.95
C GLN A 37 0.45 16.32 -4.73
N THR A 38 -0.21 16.69 -3.62
CA THR A 38 -0.21 15.91 -2.38
C THR A 38 -0.90 14.56 -2.55
N ALA A 39 -2.04 14.53 -3.23
CA ALA A 39 -2.77 13.31 -3.56
C ALA A 39 -1.95 12.39 -4.47
N MET A 40 -1.27 12.96 -5.47
CA MET A 40 -0.42 12.21 -6.39
C MET A 40 0.80 11.59 -5.68
N SER A 41 1.41 12.33 -4.75
CA SER A 41 2.49 11.81 -3.90
C SER A 41 1.99 10.67 -3.01
N SER A 42 0.86 10.86 -2.33
CA SER A 42 0.25 9.83 -1.47
C SER A 42 -0.09 8.56 -2.25
N THR A 43 -0.57 8.69 -3.49
CA THR A 43 -0.87 7.55 -4.37
C THR A 43 0.38 6.73 -4.67
N LYS A 44 1.51 7.39 -4.99
CA LYS A 44 2.80 6.71 -5.25
C LYS A 44 3.31 5.95 -4.03
N ASP A 45 3.17 6.54 -2.85
CA ASP A 45 3.51 5.93 -1.57
C ASP A 45 2.69 4.67 -1.30
N ILE A 46 1.37 4.75 -1.49
CA ILE A 46 0.45 3.62 -1.30
C ILE A 46 0.82 2.49 -2.27
N LEU A 47 1.05 2.81 -3.55
CA LEU A 47 1.43 1.84 -4.57
C LEU A 47 2.73 1.11 -4.21
N SER A 48 3.73 1.86 -3.73
CA SER A 48 5.01 1.31 -3.27
C SER A 48 4.82 0.37 -2.07
N GLY A 49 3.97 0.78 -1.11
CA GLY A 49 3.62 -0.06 0.04
C GLY A 49 2.93 -1.36 -0.38
N LEU A 50 1.96 -1.29 -1.30
CA LEU A 50 1.27 -2.47 -1.84
C LEU A 50 2.23 -3.41 -2.58
N ASN A 51 3.14 -2.86 -3.39
CA ASN A 51 4.15 -3.65 -4.08
C ASN A 51 5.09 -4.37 -3.10
N SER A 52 5.50 -3.71 -2.02
CA SER A 52 6.31 -4.36 -0.98
C SER A 52 5.57 -5.50 -0.29
N VAL A 53 4.28 -5.32 0.02
CA VAL A 53 3.45 -6.39 0.61
C VAL A 53 3.29 -7.54 -0.38
N LYS A 54 3.03 -7.25 -1.66
CA LYS A 54 2.94 -8.27 -2.72
C LYS A 54 4.23 -9.08 -2.82
N GLN A 55 5.38 -8.43 -2.78
CA GLN A 55 6.69 -9.09 -2.80
C GLN A 55 6.90 -9.99 -1.59
N GLN A 56 6.56 -9.51 -0.38
CA GLN A 56 6.66 -10.32 0.84
C GLN A 56 5.76 -11.57 0.77
N VAL A 57 4.54 -11.44 0.24
CA VAL A 57 3.64 -12.58 0.03
C VAL A 57 4.20 -13.56 -1.00
N ALA A 58 4.85 -13.07 -2.06
CA ALA A 58 5.49 -13.92 -3.06
C ALA A 58 6.63 -14.75 -2.45
N ILE A 59 7.49 -14.13 -1.62
CA ILE A 59 8.58 -14.81 -0.90
C ILE A 59 8.00 -15.88 0.03
N LEU A 60 7.00 -15.53 0.86
CA LEU A 60 6.38 -16.50 1.77
C LEU A 60 5.75 -17.71 1.06
N LYS A 61 5.20 -17.50 -0.15
CA LYS A 61 4.68 -18.61 -0.96
C LYS A 61 5.80 -19.50 -1.50
N GLN A 62 6.92 -18.91 -1.90
CA GLN A 62 8.09 -19.66 -2.35
C GLN A 62 8.68 -20.48 -1.19
N ASP A 63 8.95 -19.84 -0.04
CA ASP A 63 9.47 -20.52 1.15
C ASP A 63 8.56 -21.66 1.60
N SER A 64 7.24 -21.47 1.50
CA SER A 64 6.27 -22.53 1.81
C SER A 64 6.39 -23.71 0.86
N ASN A 65 6.59 -23.49 -0.43
CA ASN A 65 6.74 -24.59 -1.40
C ASN A 65 8.05 -25.34 -1.16
N ASP A 66 9.15 -24.62 -0.92
CA ASP A 66 10.47 -25.21 -0.66
C ASP A 66 10.45 -26.09 0.61
N LEU A 67 9.71 -25.68 1.64
CA LEU A 67 9.52 -26.48 2.86
C LEU A 67 8.75 -27.79 2.59
N PHE A 68 7.73 -27.73 1.73
CA PHE A 68 6.96 -28.93 1.34
C PHE A 68 7.79 -29.89 0.47
N GLU A 69 8.67 -29.38 -0.38
CA GLU A 69 9.57 -30.20 -1.21
C GLU A 69 10.62 -30.93 -0.34
N GLN A 70 11.23 -30.26 0.64
CA GLN A 70 12.16 -30.90 1.59
C GLN A 70 11.50 -32.02 2.41
N ASP A 71 10.27 -31.79 2.90
CA ASP A 71 9.52 -32.80 3.66
C ASP A 71 9.18 -34.06 2.84
N LEU A 72 9.14 -33.95 1.50
CA LEU A 72 8.89 -35.08 0.59
C LEU A 72 10.19 -35.83 0.25
N GLU A 73 11.30 -35.12 0.04
CA GLU A 73 12.61 -35.73 -0.23
C GLU A 73 13.18 -36.51 0.96
N GLU A 74 12.91 -36.09 2.21
CA GLU A 74 13.36 -36.82 3.41
C GLU A 74 12.56 -38.10 3.70
N ARG A 75 11.47 -38.37 2.96
CA ARG A 75 10.59 -39.54 3.17
C ARG A 75 10.74 -40.65 2.13
N GLU A 76 11.55 -40.45 1.09
CA GLU A 76 11.96 -41.48 0.12
C GLU A 76 13.30 -42.14 0.51
#